data_AF-A0A024VWG2-F1
#
_entry.id   AF-A0A024VWG2-F1
#
_cell.length_a   1.000
_cell.length_b   1.000
_cell.length_c   1.000
_cell.angle_alpha   90.00
_cell.angle_beta   90.00
_cell.angle_gamma   90.00
#
_symmetry.space_group_name_H-M   'P 1'
#
loop_
_entity.id
_entity.type
_entity.pdbx_description
1 polymer ?
#
loop_
_entity_poly.entity_id
_entity_poly.type
_entity_poly.pdbx_seq_one_letter_code
_entity_poly.pdbx_strand_id
1 'polypeptide(L)'
;LGVALINKLPYGISADTFASQIFEYWKLSNKDCNDGVLLFFVKEDTHFILKWKKGAQSIINFRTATSMNKSFNQYLRKYSLEYSILSAVKLTSQVGIQF
;
A
#
# COMPACT_ATOMS: atom_id res chain seq x y z
N LEU A 1 8.75 -0.04 -5.68
CA LEU A 1 7.30 -0.14 -5.36
C LEU A 1 6.89 -1.60 -5.40
N GLY A 2 6.19 -2.09 -4.38
CA GLY A 2 5.57 -3.42 -4.36
C GLY A 2 4.05 -3.32 -4.18
N VAL A 3 3.32 -4.27 -4.75
CA VAL A 3 1.88 -4.43 -4.55
C VAL A 3 1.61 -5.85 -4.08
N ALA A 4 0.96 -6.00 -2.93
CA ALA A 4 0.58 -7.28 -2.36
C ALA A 4 -0.94 -7.37 -2.22
N LEU A 5 -1.52 -8.38 -2.85
CA LEU A 5 -2.93 -8.72 -2.72
C LEU A 5 -3.04 -10.04 -1.96
N ILE A 6 -3.58 -9.97 -0.76
CA ILE A 6 -3.74 -11.12 0.13
C ILE A 6 -5.22 -11.45 0.23
N ASN A 7 -5.58 -12.72 0.08
CA ASN A 7 -6.98 -13.13 0.20
C ASN A 7 -7.48 -12.95 1.65
N LYS A 8 -6.73 -13.52 2.60
CA LYS A 8 -7.05 -13.54 4.04
C LYS A 8 -5.77 -13.45 4.85
N LEU A 9 -5.81 -12.74 5.98
CA LEU A 9 -4.67 -12.69 6.92
C LEU A 9 -4.53 -14.01 7.70
N PRO A 10 -3.30 -14.39 8.07
CA PRO A 10 -3.09 -15.47 9.03
C PRO A 10 -3.76 -15.15 10.37
N TYR A 11 -4.30 -16.17 11.03
CA TYR A 11 -4.99 -16.00 12.31
C TYR A 11 -4.07 -15.33 13.35
N GLY A 12 -4.60 -14.33 14.06
CA GLY A 12 -3.88 -13.60 15.10
C GLY A 12 -2.83 -12.60 14.60
N ILE A 13 -2.65 -12.44 13.28
CA ILE A 13 -1.68 -11.48 12.72
C ILE A 13 -2.42 -10.26 12.19
N SER A 14 -2.01 -9.07 12.65
CA SER A 14 -2.55 -7.82 12.15
C SER A 14 -2.11 -7.55 10.71
N ALA A 15 -2.93 -6.83 9.95
CA ALA A 15 -2.58 -6.38 8.60
C ALA A 15 -1.26 -5.59 8.58
N ASP A 16 -1.02 -4.74 9.59
CA ASP A 16 0.19 -3.94 9.69
C ASP A 16 1.44 -4.81 9.90
N THR A 17 1.35 -5.79 10.80
CA THR A 17 2.43 -6.74 11.08
C THR A 17 2.77 -7.54 9.83
N PHE A 18 1.77 -8.08 9.14
CA PHE A 18 1.97 -8.88 7.94
C PHE A 18 2.53 -8.04 6.79
N ALA A 19 2.04 -6.81 6.60
CA ALA A 19 2.58 -5.88 5.62
C ALA A 19 4.06 -5.54 5.90
N SER A 20 4.47 -5.37 7.17
CA SER A 20 5.89 -5.21 7.52
C SER A 20 6.72 -6.44 7.13
N GLN A 21 6.21 -7.65 7.40
CA GLN A 21 6.91 -8.88 7.06
C GLN A 21 7.12 -9.03 5.55
N ILE A 22 6.09 -8.75 4.73
CA ILE A 22 6.22 -8.74 3.28
C ILE A 22 7.24 -7.70 2.83
N PHE A 23 7.17 -6.48 3.39
CA PHE A 23 8.05 -5.39 3.01
C PHE A 23 9.53 -5.77 3.18
N GLU A 24 9.88 -6.38 4.31
CA GLU A 24 11.24 -6.84 4.62
C GLU A 24 11.62 -8.08 3.80
N TYR A 25 10.71 -9.07 3.68
CA TYR A 25 10.95 -10.31 2.92
C TYR A 25 11.24 -10.03 1.43
N TRP A 26 10.49 -9.11 0.82
CA TRP A 26 10.68 -8.68 -0.56
C TRP A 26 11.84 -7.72 -0.75
N LYS A 27 12.48 -7.26 0.34
CA LYS A 27 13.56 -6.27 0.30
C LYS A 27 13.15 -5.04 -0.53
N LEU A 28 11.92 -4.55 -0.33
CA LEU A 28 11.35 -3.48 -1.16
C LEU A 28 12.05 -2.12 -1.04
N SER A 29 13.05 -2.01 -0.17
CA SER A 29 13.82 -0.81 0.08
C SER A 29 15.29 -1.10 -0.18
N ASN A 30 15.93 -0.26 -0.99
CA ASN A 30 17.38 -0.25 -1.08
C ASN A 30 17.96 0.25 0.27
N LYS A 31 19.09 -0.33 0.71
CA LYS A 31 19.81 0.09 1.92
C LYS A 31 20.32 1.53 1.80
N ASP A 32 20.66 1.95 0.59
CA ASP A 32 21.25 3.27 0.34
C ASP A 32 20.19 4.37 0.23
N CYS A 33 19.08 4.08 -0.46
CA CYS A 33 18.06 5.08 -0.77
C CYS A 33 16.85 5.07 0.17
N ASN A 34 16.59 3.98 0.90
CA ASN A 34 15.43 3.82 1.78
C ASN A 34 14.08 4.20 1.15
N ASP A 35 13.92 3.90 -0.13
CA ASP A 35 12.88 4.38 -1.05
C ASP A 35 11.70 3.42 -1.23
N GLY A 36 11.66 2.35 -0.44
CA GLY A 36 10.64 1.33 -0.58
C GLY A 36 9.23 1.82 -0.28
N VAL A 37 8.27 1.35 -1.08
CA VAL A 37 6.84 1.60 -0.93
C VAL A 37 6.10 0.28 -1.17
N LEU A 38 5.11 -0.02 -0.33
CA LEU A 38 4.23 -1.17 -0.44
C LEU A 38 2.77 -0.73 -0.37
N LEU A 39 2.00 -1.12 -1.39
CA LEU A 39 0.54 -1.13 -1.36
C LEU A 39 0.07 -2.53 -0.96
N PHE A 40 -0.56 -2.64 0.20
CA PHE A 40 -0.98 -3.92 0.77
C PHE A 40 -2.51 -3.97 0.90
N PHE A 41 -3.13 -4.97 0.28
CA PHE A 41 -4.58 -5.15 0.21
C PHE A 41 -4.99 -6.51 0.80
N VAL A 42 -5.98 -6.53 1.68
CA VAL A 42 -6.61 -7.75 2.21
C VAL A 42 -8.04 -7.84 1.67
N LYS A 43 -8.36 -8.91 0.94
CA LYS A 43 -9.65 -9.08 0.27
C LYS A 43 -10.80 -9.31 1.25
N GLU A 44 -10.69 -10.28 2.16
CA GLU A 44 -11.79 -10.63 3.08
C GLU A 44 -12.13 -9.48 4.05
N ASP A 45 -11.11 -8.83 4.61
CA ASP A 45 -11.33 -7.76 5.59
C ASP A 45 -11.42 -6.37 4.96
N THR A 46 -11.29 -6.26 3.62
CA THR A 46 -11.27 -5.00 2.86
C THR A 46 -10.31 -3.95 3.43
N HIS A 47 -9.14 -4.38 3.89
CA HIS A 47 -8.11 -3.49 4.42
C HIS A 47 -7.14 -3.03 3.34
N PHE A 48 -6.79 -1.76 3.38
CA PHE A 48 -5.66 -1.20 2.64
C PHE A 48 -4.65 -0.58 3.59
N ILE A 49 -3.39 -0.94 3.38
CA ILE A 49 -2.26 -0.39 4.10
C ILE A 49 -1.25 0.12 3.08
N LEU A 50 -0.85 1.38 3.26
CA LEU A 50 0.28 1.96 2.56
C LEU A 50 1.47 1.98 3.53
N LYS A 51 2.54 1.25 3.20
CA LYS A 51 3.81 1.30 3.92
C LYS A 51 4.88 1.96 3.06
N TRP A 52 5.75 2.74 3.69
CA TRP A 52 6.88 3.36 3.02
C TRP A 52 8.06 3.55 3.98
N LYS A 53 9.26 3.68 3.42
CA LYS A 53 10.49 4.03 4.17
C LYS A 53 10.84 5.50 3.96
N LYS A 54 11.75 6.03 4.78
CA LYS A 54 12.06 7.47 4.89
C LYS A 54 12.47 8.12 3.56
N GLY A 55 13.16 7.39 2.68
CA GLY A 55 13.57 7.90 1.36
C GLY A 55 12.41 8.18 0.43
N ALA A 56 11.27 7.50 0.59
CA ALA A 56 10.05 7.78 -0.16
C ALA A 56 9.20 8.90 0.47
N GLN A 57 9.60 9.48 1.61
CA GLN A 57 8.76 10.42 2.39
C GLN A 57 8.46 11.73 1.65
N SER A 58 9.36 12.17 0.76
CA SER A 58 9.14 13.34 -0.08
C SER A 58 7.97 13.18 -1.06
N ILE A 59 7.68 11.93 -1.45
CA ILE A 59 6.61 11.56 -2.39
C ILE A 59 5.37 11.09 -1.62
N ILE A 60 5.57 10.21 -0.64
CA ILE A 60 4.52 9.63 0.20
C ILE A 60 4.74 10.07 1.65
N ASN A 61 3.99 11.08 2.08
CA ASN A 61 3.95 11.51 3.47
C ASN A 61 2.58 11.19 4.11
N PHE A 62 2.43 11.50 5.39
CA PHE A 62 1.21 11.23 6.14
C PHE A 62 -0.05 11.85 5.52
N ARG A 63 0.07 13.06 4.96
CA ARG A 63 -1.05 13.73 4.27
C ARG A 63 -1.43 12.96 3.00
N THR A 64 -0.45 12.59 2.18
CA THR A 64 -0.67 11.77 0.98
C THR A 64 -1.30 10.43 1.34
N ALA A 65 -0.76 9.71 2.32
CA ALA A 65 -1.26 8.42 2.78
C ALA A 65 -2.70 8.50 3.29
N THR A 66 -3.02 9.53 4.08
CA THR A 66 -4.38 9.77 4.58
C THR A 66 -5.36 10.02 3.42
N SER A 67 -4.96 10.84 2.44
CA SER A 67 -5.77 11.12 1.25
C SER A 67 -6.03 9.84 0.44
N MET A 68 -4.97 9.05 0.19
CA MET A 68 -5.06 7.78 -0.52
C MET A 68 -5.98 6.78 0.19
N ASN A 69 -5.84 6.63 1.51
CA ASN A 69 -6.73 5.78 2.31
C ASN A 69 -8.20 6.23 2.18
N LYS A 70 -8.46 7.55 2.23
CA LYS A 70 -9.82 8.07 2.05
C LYS A 70 -10.36 7.76 0.66
N SER A 71 -9.60 7.99 -0.41
CA SER A 71 -10.00 7.69 -1.78
C SER A 71 -10.24 6.20 -2.00
N PHE A 72 -9.35 5.34 -1.49
CA PHE A 72 -9.51 3.90 -1.59
C PHE A 72 -10.78 3.40 -0.88
N ASN A 73 -11.03 3.89 0.34
CA ASN A 73 -12.25 3.56 1.07
C ASN A 73 -13.52 4.05 0.37
N GLN A 74 -13.46 5.19 -0.33
CA GLN A 74 -14.57 5.64 -1.17
C GLN A 74 -14.78 4.71 -2.37
N TYR A 75 -13.71 4.24 -3.01
CA TYR A 75 -13.82 3.31 -4.13
C TYR A 75 -14.37 1.94 -3.71
N LEU A 76 -13.91 1.39 -2.59
CA LEU A 76 -14.44 0.13 -2.06
C LEU A 76 -15.94 0.18 -1.78
N ARG A 77 -16.46 1.34 -1.36
CA ARG A 77 -17.90 1.51 -1.10
C ARG A 77 -18.75 1.58 -2.37
N LYS A 78 -18.14 1.92 -3.51
CA LYS A 78 -18.87 2.26 -4.75
C LYS A 78 -18.59 1.29 -5.91
N TYR A 79 -17.46 0.60 -5.88
CA TYR A 79 -16.96 -0.22 -6.99
C TYR A 79 -16.43 -1.56 -6.48
N SER A 80 -16.04 -2.45 -7.40
CA SER A 80 -15.42 -3.73 -7.04
C SER A 80 -14.04 -3.52 -6.39
N LEU A 81 -13.59 -4.54 -5.66
CA LEU A 81 -12.26 -4.56 -5.06
C LEU A 81 -11.17 -4.44 -6.14
N GLU A 82 -11.31 -5.15 -7.26
CA GLU A 82 -10.35 -5.09 -8.38
C GLU A 82 -10.21 -3.67 -8.92
N TYR A 83 -11.34 -2.99 -9.14
CA TYR A 83 -11.35 -1.60 -9.61
C TYR A 83 -10.71 -0.65 -8.59
N SER A 84 -10.97 -0.88 -7.31
CA SER A 84 -10.42 -0.07 -6.21
C SER A 84 -8.90 -0.23 -6.11
N ILE A 85 -8.38 -1.44 -6.27
CA ILE A 85 -6.93 -1.74 -6.31
C ILE A 85 -6.28 -1.05 -7.52
N LEU A 86 -6.86 -1.23 -8.72
CA LEU A 86 -6.34 -0.58 -9.93
C LEU A 86 -6.28 0.94 -9.78
N SER A 87 -7.32 1.53 -9.18
CA SER A 87 -7.38 2.97 -8.91
C SER A 87 -6.31 3.42 -7.92
N ALA A 88 -6.04 2.64 -6.86
CA ALA A 88 -4.98 2.95 -5.90
C ALA A 88 -3.59 2.90 -6.54
N VAL A 89 -3.32 1.90 -7.39
CA VAL A 89 -2.06 1.81 -8.15
C VAL A 89 -1.91 3.00 -9.10
N LYS A 90 -2.98 3.38 -9.80
CA LYS A 90 -2.98 4.56 -10.67
C LYS A 90 -2.70 5.84 -9.88
N LEU A 91 -3.31 6.01 -8.70
CA LEU A 91 -3.03 7.15 -7.83
C LEU A 91 -1.56 7.19 -7.40
N THR A 92 -0.94 6.05 -7.05
CA THR A 92 0.51 6.05 -6.72
C THR A 92 1.40 6.50 -7.88
N SER A 93 1.06 6.14 -9.12
CA SER A 93 1.83 6.60 -10.30
C SER A 93 1.69 8.10 -10.55
N GLN A 94 0.52 8.68 -10.27
CA GLN A 94 0.24 10.11 -10.51
C GLN A 94 0.88 11.02 -9.46
N VAL A 95 1.14 10.52 -8.25
CA VAL A 95 1.75 11.29 -7.15
C VAL A 95 3.29 11.40 -7.31
N GLY A 96 3.87 10.85 -8.38
CA GLY A 96 5.26 11.12 -8.76
C GLY A 96 6.22 9.95 -8.62
N ILE A 97 5.75 8.71 -8.49
CA ILE A 97 6.59 7.53 -8.73
C ILE A 97 6.64 7.31 -10.26
N GLN A 98 7.49 8.07 -10.96
CA GLN A 98 7.84 7.76 -12.35
C GLN A 98 8.82 6.58 -12.35
N PHE A 99 8.53 5.58 -13.18
CA PHE A 99 9.39 4.40 -13.40
C PHE A 99 10.56 4.74 -14.31
#